data_AF-A0A645FBP8-F1
#
_entry.id   AF-A0A645FBP8-F1
#
_cell.length_a   1.000
_cell.length_b   1.000
_cell.length_c   1.000
_cell.angle_alpha   90.00
_cell.angle_beta   90.00
_cell.angle_gamma   90.00
#
_symmetry.space_group_name_H-M   'P 1'
#
loop_
_entity.id
_entity.type
_entity.pdbx_description
1 polymer ?
#
loop_
_entity_poly.entity_id
_entity_poly.type
_entity_poly.pdbx_seq_one_letter_code
_entity_poly.pdbx_strand_id
1 'polypeptide(L)' 'MDRLMENRTVFVIAHRLSTVRNAKAIIVLEHGEILERGNHDELVAQKGRYYKLYTGQFELA' A
#
# COMPACT_ATOMS: atom_id res chain seq x y z
N MET A 1 -12.34 7.57 6.15
CA MET A 1 -10.96 7.86 6.59
C MET A 1 -10.56 9.29 6.24
N ASP A 2 -10.94 9.76 5.05
CA ASP A 2 -10.51 11.07 4.51
C ASP A 2 -10.71 12.27 5.46
N ARG A 3 -11.90 12.42 6.06
CA ARG A 3 -12.16 13.47 7.07
C ARG A 3 -11.27 13.37 8.32
N LEU A 4 -10.86 12.16 8.70
CA LEU A 4 -9.99 11.93 9.85
C LEU A 4 -8.52 12.25 9.51
N MET A 5 -8.14 12.12 8.24
CA MET A 5 -6.80 12.35 7.73
C MET A 5 -6.56 13.80 7.31
N GLU A 6 -7.61 14.61 7.22
CA GLU A 6 -7.52 16.02 6.88
C GLU A 6 -6.68 16.80 7.92
N ASN A 7 -5.71 17.57 7.43
CA ASN A 7 -4.77 18.38 8.23
C ASN A 7 -3.98 17.62 9.31
N ARG A 8 -3.83 16.30 9.18
CA ARG A 8 -3.05 15.47 10.11
C ARG A 8 -2.14 14.51 9.37
N THR A 9 -0.98 14.23 9.95
CA THR A 9 -0.17 13.08 9.54
C THR A 9 -0.78 11.83 10.16
N VAL A 10 -1.18 10.88 9.32
CA VAL A 10 -1.82 9.63 9.76
C VAL A 10 -1.04 8.45 9.21
N PHE A 11 -0.61 7.56 10.10
CA PHE A 11 -0.07 6.26 9.74
C PHE A 11 -1.20 5.24 9.78
N VAL A 12 -1.41 4.52 8.68
CA VAL A 12 -2.45 3.49 8.57
C VAL A 12 -1.76 2.15 8.28
N ILE A 13 -2.00 1.17 9.15
CA ILE A 13 -1.67 -0.23 8.90
C ILE A 13 -2.96 -0.89 8.43
N ALA A 14 -2.94 -1.45 7.22
CA ALA A 14 -4.15 -2.01 6.61
C ALA A 14 -3.93 -3.45 6.18
N HIS A 15 -4.90 -4.30 6.50
CA HIS A 15 -5.02 -5.65 5.91
C HIS A 15 -5.74 -5.65 4.57
N ARG A 16 -6.49 -4.58 4.28
CA ARG A 16 -7.24 -4.41 3.02
C ARG A 16 -6.55 -3.37 2.16
N LEU A 17 -6.24 -3.74 0.94
CA LEU A 17 -5.54 -2.86 0.02
C LEU A 17 -6.39 -1.65 -0.41
N SER A 18 -7.71 -1.79 -0.39
CA SER A 18 -8.65 -0.68 -0.60
C SER A 18 -8.46 0.48 0.38
N THR A 19 -7.97 0.21 1.59
CA THR A 19 -7.76 1.23 2.63
C THR A 19 -6.53 2.09 2.35
N VAL A 20 -5.51 1.55 1.69
CA VAL A 20 -4.25 2.26 1.40
C VAL A 20 -4.25 2.94 0.03
N ARG A 21 -5.24 2.65 -0.83
CA ARG A 21 -5.32 3.19 -2.20
C ARG A 21 -5.26 4.72 -2.24
N ASN A 22 -5.93 5.40 -1.30
CA ASN A 22 -5.98 6.86 -1.25
C ASN A 22 -4.84 7.47 -0.40
N ALA A 23 -3.88 6.66 0.05
CA ALA A 23 -2.76 7.18 0.82
C ALA A 23 -1.80 7.96 -0.08
N LYS A 24 -1.29 9.08 0.43
CA LYS A 24 -0.27 9.89 -0.26
C LYS A 24 1.04 9.11 -0.46
N ALA A 25 1.33 8.19 0.46
CA ALA A 25 2.46 7.28 0.39
C ALA A 25 2.06 5.93 0.98
N ILE A 26 2.41 4.88 0.27
CA ILE A 26 2.24 3.48 0.63
C ILE A 26 3.65 2.90 0.80
N ILE A 27 3.82 2.11 1.85
CA ILE A 27 5.07 1.39 2.14
C ILE A 27 4.75 -0.10 2.17
N VAL A 28 5.41 -0.88 1.31
CA VAL A 28 5.34 -2.33 1.35
C VAL A 28 6.49 -2.82 2.22
N LEU A 29 6.12 -3.49 3.32
CA LEU A 29 7.06 -4.06 4.27
C LEU A 29 6.96 -5.59 4.23
N GLU A 30 8.10 -6.25 4.13
CA GLU A 30 8.21 -7.72 4.20
C GLU A 30 9.48 -8.08 4.95
N HIS A 31 9.43 -9.08 5.83
CA HIS A 31 10.58 -9.54 6.61
C HIS A 31 11.34 -8.45 7.38
N GLY A 32 10.67 -7.35 7.74
CA GLY A 32 11.29 -6.21 8.46
C GLY A 32 11.98 -5.19 7.55
N GLU A 33 11.93 -5.37 6.22
CA GLU A 33 12.52 -4.47 5.25
C GLU A 33 11.46 -3.74 4.42
N ILE A 34 11.77 -2.52 4.01
CA ILE A 34 10.95 -1.73 3.09
C ILE A 34 11.33 -2.13 1.66
N LEU A 35 10.46 -2.89 1.00
CA LEU A 35 10.66 -3.32 -0.39
C LEU A 35 10.28 -2.22 -1.38
N GLU A 36 9.15 -1.56 -1.15
CA GLU A 36 8.58 -0.59 -2.08
C GLU A 36 7.99 0.60 -1.34
N ARG A 37 8.12 1.78 -1.93
CA ARG A 37 7.53 3.01 -1.45
C ARG A 37 7.06 3.87 -2.63
N GLY A 38 5.82 4.35 -2.56
CA GLY A 38 5.24 5.21 -3.59
C GLY A 38 3.76 5.42 -3.35
N ASN A 39 3.09 6.14 -4.26
CA ASN A 39 1.63 6.17 -4.30
C ASN A 39 1.07 4.93 -5.01
N HIS A 40 -0.25 4.76 -5.01
CA HIS A 40 -0.91 3.62 -5.63
C HIS A 40 -0.52 3.43 -7.10
N ASP A 41 -0.59 4.50 -7.90
CA ASP A 41 -0.39 4.44 -9.34
C ASP A 41 1.07 4.10 -9.68
N GLU A 42 2.03 4.71 -8.97
CA GLU A 42 3.47 4.41 -9.09
C GLU A 42 3.76 2.93 -8.80
N LEU A 43 3.20 2.40 -7.71
CA LEU A 43 3.44 1.02 -7.29
C LEU A 43 2.76 -0.01 -8.20
N VAL A 44 1.57 0.32 -8.74
CA VAL A 44 0.90 -0.50 -9.76
C VAL A 44 1.72 -0.52 -11.05
N ALA A 45 2.25 0.63 -11.48
CA ALA A 45 3.07 0.72 -12.69
C ALA A 45 4.37 -0.11 -12.60
N GLN A 46 4.96 -0.20 -11.41
CA GLN A 46 6.17 -1.01 -11.14
C GLN A 46 5.92 -2.52 -11.28
N LYS A 47 4.66 -2.98 -11.24
CA LYS A 47 4.29 -4.41 -11.30
C LYS A 47 5.04 -5.28 -10.28
N GLY A 48 5.42 -4.68 -9.14
CA GLY A 48 6.18 -5.31 -8.08
C GLY A 48 5.31 -6.05 -7.05
N ARG A 49 5.75 -6.08 -5.79
CA ARG A 49 5.07 -6.78 -4.70
C ARG A 49 3.70 -6.18 -4.41
N TYR A 50 3.58 -4.86 -4.36
CA TYR A 50 2.30 -4.18 -4.20
C TYR A 50 1.29 -4.60 -5.27
N TYR A 51 1.72 -4.62 -6.54
CA TYR A 51 0.88 -5.02 -7.67
C TYR A 51 0.39 -6.46 -7.54
N LYS A 52 1.26 -7.41 -7.18
CA LYS A 52 0.89 -8.82 -6.98
C LYS A 52 -0.16 -8.99 -5.87
N LEU A 53 0.00 -8.25 -4.77
CA LEU A 53 -0.99 -8.20 -3.69
C LEU A 53 -2.31 -7.57 -4.15
N TYR A 54 -2.24 -6.55 -5.03
CA TYR A 54 -3.41 -5.88 -5.60
C TYR A 54 -4.23 -6.76 -6.54
N THR A 55 -3.56 -7.48 -7.44
CA THR A 55 -4.22 -8.34 -8.41
C THR A 55 -4.67 -9.69 -7.83
N GLY A 56 -4.46 -9.93 -6.53
CA GLY A 56 -4.78 -11.20 -5.90
C GLY A 56 -3.95 -12.38 -6.43
N GLN A 57 -2.81 -12.10 -7.06
CA GLN A 57 -1.89 -13.13 -7.57
C GLN A 57 -1.02 -13.73 -6.45
N PHE A 58 -1.42 -13.52 -5.20
CA PHE A 58 -0.85 -14.20 -4.05
C PHE A 58 -1.63 -15.49 -3.82
N GLU A 59 -1.22 -16.57 -4.51
CA GLU A 59 -1.45 -17.90 -3.95
C GLU A 59 -0.62 -17.97 -2.66
N LEU A 60 -1.30 -18.28 -1.56
CA LEU A 60 -0.65 -18.72 -0.33
C LEU A 60 0.14 -19.99 -0.69
N ALA A 61 1.46 -19.84 -0.84
CA ALA A 61 2.39 -20.96 -0.79
C ALA A 61 2.59 -21.38 0.67
#